data_AF-A0A7C2N416-F1
#
_entry.id   AF-A0A7C2N416-F1
#
_cell.length_a   1.000
_cell.length_b   1.000
_cell.length_c   1.000
_cell.angle_alpha   90.00
_cell.angle_beta   90.00
_cell.angle_gamma   90.00
#
_symmetry.space_group_name_H-M   'P 1'
#
loop_
_entity.id
_entity.type
_entity.pdbx_description
1 polymer ?
#
loop_
_entity_poly.entity_id
_entity_poly.type
_entity_poly.pdbx_seq_one_letter_code
_entity_poly.pdbx_strand_id
1 'polypeptide(L)'
;MKSIDSTEKKIPNYLDYKTPPSRQEAEAIQRELQKKVVTHNEFKEIRTIAGVDLAPLPGAEKLVCGIIVFSYPGLEESERVSAVVKEQFPYIPGLLAFREGPAIIEAFKNLRGKPDLLMIDGQGIAHPRGLGIASHVGVLLDTPTIGVAKEKLYGKYKEPGETEGAWTPLISSNGNNIGAVLRTKKGTKPVFVSIGNKIDLRTAVRITLACTKGYRIPEPTRQADIFVALLKSTYK
;
A
#
# COMPACT_ATOMS: atom_id res chain seq x y z
N MET A 1 34.91 32.53 9.39
CA MET A 1 35.23 31.75 8.17
C MET A 1 34.21 30.60 8.11
N LYS A 2 33.23 30.72 7.20
CA LYS A 2 32.18 29.77 6.76
C LYS A 2 31.45 28.96 7.85
N SER A 3 30.28 29.38 8.35
CA SER A 3 28.94 29.13 7.77
C SER A 3 28.77 27.73 7.15
N ILE A 4 28.26 26.78 7.94
CA ILE A 4 27.58 25.60 7.41
C ILE A 4 26.13 25.73 7.82
N ASP A 5 25.35 26.19 6.85
CA ASP A 5 23.90 26.19 6.84
C ASP A 5 23.41 24.74 6.71
N SER A 6 23.09 24.09 7.83
CA SER A 6 22.41 22.79 7.82
C SER A 6 20.91 23.03 7.85
N THR A 7 20.35 23.33 6.68
CA THR A 7 18.92 23.25 6.42
C THR A 7 18.46 21.80 6.49
N GLU A 8 18.31 21.28 7.71
CA GLU A 8 17.41 20.16 7.96
C GLU A 8 16.00 20.61 7.58
N LYS A 9 15.61 20.33 6.34
CA LYS A 9 14.22 20.42 5.90
C LYS A 9 13.42 19.45 6.76
N LYS A 10 12.87 19.97 7.86
CA LYS A 10 11.91 19.29 8.74
C LYS A 10 10.92 18.49 7.90
N ILE A 11 10.97 17.18 8.07
CA ILE A 11 9.91 16.27 7.60
C ILE A 11 8.61 16.80 8.25
N PRO A 12 7.50 16.98 7.50
CA PRO A 12 6.24 17.42 8.08
C PRO A 12 5.86 16.49 9.23
N ASN A 13 5.52 17.08 10.37
CA ASN A 13 5.12 16.36 11.57
C ASN A 13 3.92 15.45 11.24
N TYR A 14 4.06 14.16 11.52
CA TYR A 14 3.16 13.04 11.23
C TYR A 14 1.68 13.23 11.65
N LEU A 15 1.41 14.23 12.50
CA LEU A 15 0.10 14.52 13.08
C LEU A 15 -0.72 15.55 12.29
N ASP A 16 -0.14 16.24 11.30
CA ASP A 16 -0.81 17.23 10.47
C ASP A 16 -0.98 16.72 9.02
N TYR A 17 -1.60 15.55 8.82
CA TYR A 17 -2.09 15.16 7.49
C TYR A 17 -3.22 16.11 7.08
N LYS A 18 -2.86 17.31 6.65
CA LYS A 18 -3.81 18.29 6.15
C LYS A 18 -4.24 17.85 4.78
N THR A 19 -5.53 17.55 4.69
CA THR A 19 -6.21 17.32 3.43
C THR A 19 -5.90 18.49 2.49
N PRO A 20 -5.29 18.23 1.31
CA PRO A 20 -4.96 19.30 0.39
C PRO A 20 -6.24 19.99 -0.10
N PRO A 21 -6.29 21.34 -0.11
CA PRO A 21 -7.48 22.10 -0.49
C PRO A 21 -7.78 22.02 -2.00
N SER A 22 -6.85 21.54 -2.82
CA SER A 22 -7.02 21.43 -4.26
C SER A 22 -6.32 20.22 -4.87
N ARG A 23 -6.77 19.82 -6.07
CA ARG A 23 -6.10 18.80 -6.89
C ARG A 23 -4.65 19.18 -7.19
N GLN A 24 -4.37 20.44 -7.49
CA GLN A 24 -3.03 20.90 -7.83
C GLN A 24 -2.06 20.72 -6.65
N GLU A 25 -2.51 21.06 -5.44
CA GLU A 25 -1.71 20.88 -4.22
C GLU A 25 -1.51 19.40 -3.89
N ALA A 26 -2.55 18.57 -4.03
CA ALA A 26 -2.45 17.13 -3.87
C ALA A 26 -1.40 16.52 -4.82
N GLU A 27 -1.43 16.91 -6.10
CA GLU A 27 -0.45 16.46 -7.09
C GLU A 27 0.97 16.97 -6.78
N ALA A 28 1.12 18.19 -6.25
CA ALA A 28 2.41 18.73 -5.82
C ALA A 28 2.98 17.93 -4.63
N ILE A 29 2.15 17.62 -3.63
CA ILE A 29 2.53 16.76 -2.50
C ILE A 29 2.96 15.37 -2.99
N GLN A 30 2.24 14.78 -3.96
CA GLN A 30 2.66 13.49 -4.52
C GLN A 30 4.05 13.54 -5.15
N ARG A 31 4.36 14.62 -5.89
CA ARG A 31 5.69 14.79 -6.52
C ARG A 31 6.80 14.92 -5.50
N GLU A 32 6.55 15.59 -4.36
CA GLU A 32 7.54 15.69 -3.30
C GLU A 32 7.71 14.39 -2.51
N LEU A 33 6.62 13.69 -2.19
CA LEU A 33 6.67 12.41 -1.50
C LEU A 33 7.26 11.30 -2.37
N GLN A 34 7.02 11.32 -3.69
CA GLN A 34 7.56 10.33 -4.62
C GLN A 34 9.10 10.28 -4.59
N LYS A 35 9.77 11.42 -4.38
CA LYS A 35 11.22 11.50 -4.26
C LYS A 35 11.78 10.80 -3.02
N LYS A 36 10.93 10.53 -2.03
CA LYS A 36 11.29 9.87 -0.76
C LYS A 36 11.06 8.36 -0.79
N VAL A 37 10.47 7.83 -1.87
CA VAL A 37 10.24 6.39 -2.00
C VAL A 37 11.57 5.68 -2.18
N VAL A 38 11.86 4.74 -1.29
CA VAL A 38 13.03 3.87 -1.39
C VAL A 38 12.66 2.58 -2.12
N THR A 39 13.37 2.27 -3.21
CA THR A 39 13.09 1.13 -4.10
C THR A 39 14.05 -0.06 -3.94
N HIS A 40 14.79 -0.08 -2.83
CA HIS A 40 15.64 -1.19 -2.40
C HIS A 40 15.29 -1.59 -0.97
N ASN A 41 15.70 -2.79 -0.55
CA ASN A 41 15.37 -3.30 0.79
C ASN A 41 16.11 -2.50 1.87
N GLU A 42 15.36 -1.89 2.79
CA GLU A 42 15.88 -1.28 4.01
C GLU A 42 15.29 -1.96 5.25
N PHE A 43 15.52 -3.27 5.34
CA PHE A 43 15.16 -4.10 6.49
C PHE A 43 16.13 -5.28 6.59
N LYS A 44 16.34 -5.80 7.81
CA LYS A 44 17.23 -6.95 8.04
C LYS A 44 16.49 -8.27 7.86
N GLU A 45 15.35 -8.40 8.51
CA GLU A 45 14.51 -9.59 8.54
C GLU A 45 13.05 -9.14 8.61
N ILE A 46 12.14 -9.92 8.04
CA ILE A 46 10.70 -9.72 8.16
C ILE A 46 10.17 -10.87 8.99
N ARG A 47 9.62 -10.57 10.17
CA ARG A 47 8.98 -11.54 11.08
C ARG A 47 7.48 -11.34 11.14
N THR A 48 7.02 -10.15 10.79
CA THR A 48 5.61 -9.76 10.80
C THR A 48 5.22 -9.08 9.50
N ILE A 49 4.07 -9.44 8.95
CA ILE A 49 3.45 -8.78 7.81
C ILE A 49 2.03 -8.38 8.20
N ALA A 50 1.67 -7.12 7.96
CA ALA A 50 0.29 -6.70 8.14
C ALA A 50 -0.41 -6.50 6.80
N GLY A 51 -1.60 -7.07 6.68
CA GLY A 51 -2.53 -6.80 5.59
C GLY A 51 -3.37 -5.58 5.90
N VAL A 52 -3.56 -4.72 4.91
CA VAL A 52 -4.34 -3.49 5.04
C VAL A 52 -5.38 -3.45 3.95
N ASP A 53 -6.63 -3.22 4.35
CA ASP A 53 -7.72 -2.88 3.45
C ASP A 53 -8.61 -1.82 4.09
N LEU A 54 -9.44 -1.18 3.28
CA LEU A 54 -10.37 -0.16 3.74
C LEU A 54 -11.55 -0.04 2.79
N ALA A 55 -12.65 0.51 3.30
CA ALA A 55 -13.83 0.77 2.51
C ALA A 55 -14.62 1.97 3.01
N PRO A 56 -15.38 2.63 2.12
CA PRO A 56 -16.40 3.58 2.55
C PRO A 56 -17.51 2.86 3.33
N LEU A 57 -17.99 3.52 4.39
CA LEU A 57 -19.18 3.11 5.12
C LEU A 57 -20.43 3.60 4.38
N PRO A 58 -21.32 2.72 3.90
CA PRO A 58 -22.52 3.14 3.18
C PRO A 58 -23.39 4.06 4.03
N GLY A 59 -23.85 5.17 3.45
CA GLY A 59 -24.73 6.12 4.15
C GLY A 59 -24.03 7.02 5.17
N ALA A 60 -22.70 6.92 5.31
CA ALA A 60 -21.90 7.82 6.15
C ALA A 60 -20.76 8.44 5.33
N GLU A 61 -20.45 9.72 5.57
CA GLU A 61 -19.23 10.37 5.07
C GLU A 61 -18.00 9.87 5.87
N LYS A 62 -17.80 8.55 5.92
CA LYS A 62 -16.80 7.87 6.73
C LYS A 62 -16.15 6.73 5.97
N LEU A 63 -14.88 6.50 6.28
CA LEU A 63 -14.10 5.36 5.82
C LEU A 63 -13.78 4.49 7.03
N VAL A 64 -13.80 3.17 6.84
CA VAL A 64 -13.29 2.21 7.80
C VAL A 64 -12.06 1.51 7.22
N CYS A 65 -10.98 1.46 7.98
CA CYS A 65 -9.77 0.70 7.65
C CYS A 65 -9.59 -0.44 8.65
N GLY A 66 -9.20 -1.61 8.15
CA GLY A 66 -8.81 -2.77 8.92
C GLY A 66 -7.36 -3.13 8.64
N ILE A 67 -6.60 -3.41 9.71
CA ILE A 67 -5.23 -3.92 9.64
C ILE A 67 -5.19 -5.25 10.40
N ILE A 68 -4.57 -6.25 9.79
CA ILE A 68 -4.39 -7.58 10.40
C ILE A 68 -2.92 -7.95 10.32
N VAL A 69 -2.32 -8.28 11.45
CA VAL A 69 -0.90 -8.66 11.57
C VAL A 69 -0.76 -10.17 11.61
N PHE A 70 0.17 -10.69 10.84
CA PHE A 70 0.54 -12.09 10.77
C PHE A 70 2.02 -12.29 11.09
N SER A 71 2.35 -13.43 11.67
CA SER A 71 3.72 -13.95 11.63
C SER A 71 4.16 -14.23 10.19
N TYR A 72 5.44 -14.12 9.89
CA TYR A 72 6.02 -14.45 8.59
C TYR A 72 7.24 -15.35 8.79
N PRO A 73 7.36 -16.46 8.03
CA PRO A 73 6.50 -16.89 6.92
C PRO A 73 5.27 -17.72 7.33
N GLY A 74 5.05 -17.97 8.62
CA GLY A 74 3.98 -18.86 9.11
C GLY A 74 2.55 -18.41 8.79
N LEU A 75 2.33 -17.11 8.65
CA LEU A 75 1.02 -16.50 8.38
C LEU A 75 -0.01 -16.90 9.44
N GLU A 76 0.42 -16.94 10.70
CA GLU A 76 -0.45 -17.06 11.87
C GLU A 76 -0.82 -15.67 12.33
N GLU A 77 -2.11 -15.43 12.51
CA GLU A 77 -2.60 -14.12 12.92
C GLU A 77 -2.25 -13.83 14.37
N SER A 78 -1.74 -12.63 14.64
CA SER A 78 -1.40 -12.19 16.00
C SER A 78 -2.24 -11.00 16.48
N GLU A 79 -2.79 -10.19 15.58
CA GLU A 79 -3.51 -8.95 15.92
C GLU A 79 -4.44 -8.48 14.80
N ARG A 80 -5.59 -7.89 15.15
CA ARG A 80 -6.44 -7.11 14.25
C ARG A 80 -6.78 -5.78 14.90
N VAL A 81 -6.69 -4.68 14.16
CA VAL A 81 -7.11 -3.35 14.59
C VAL A 81 -7.87 -2.63 13.48
N SER A 82 -8.70 -1.67 13.87
CA SER A 82 -9.46 -0.86 12.91
C SER A 82 -9.51 0.59 13.32
N ALA A 83 -9.79 1.46 12.36
CA ALA A 83 -10.18 2.84 12.62
C ALA A 83 -11.30 3.27 11.68
N VAL A 84 -12.17 4.15 12.19
CA VAL A 84 -13.18 4.84 11.39
C VAL A 84 -12.85 6.31 11.38
N VAL A 85 -12.70 6.89 10.19
CA VAL A 85 -12.37 8.31 10.00
C VAL A 85 -13.44 8.98 9.16
N LYS A 86 -13.62 10.29 9.33
CA LYS A 86 -14.46 11.08 8.42
C LYS A 86 -13.77 11.16 7.05
N GLU A 87 -14.54 10.98 5.99
CA GLU A 87 -14.07 11.25 4.62
C GLU A 87 -13.92 12.77 4.44
N GLN A 88 -12.70 13.24 4.18
CA GLN A 88 -12.39 14.66 4.02
C GLN A 88 -11.96 15.06 2.61
N PHE A 89 -11.70 14.08 1.74
CA PHE A 89 -11.22 14.32 0.37
C PHE A 89 -12.06 13.52 -0.63
N PRO A 90 -12.52 14.14 -1.73
CA PRO A 90 -13.38 13.46 -2.71
C PRO A 90 -12.62 12.37 -3.46
N TYR A 91 -13.37 11.42 -4.04
CA TYR A 91 -12.79 10.44 -4.94
C TYR A 91 -12.31 11.09 -6.25
N ILE A 92 -10.99 11.20 -6.40
CA ILE A 92 -10.34 11.66 -7.63
C ILE A 92 -9.34 10.58 -8.09
N PRO A 93 -9.49 10.03 -9.31
CA PRO A 93 -8.56 9.04 -9.85
C PRO A 93 -7.11 9.52 -9.77
N GLY A 94 -6.25 8.69 -9.17
CA GLY A 94 -4.84 8.99 -8.96
C GLY A 94 -4.52 9.82 -7.70
N LEU A 95 -5.52 10.20 -6.90
CA LEU A 95 -5.37 10.89 -5.61
C LEU A 95 -6.00 10.12 -4.44
N LEU A 96 -6.26 8.82 -4.64
CA LEU A 96 -6.92 7.95 -3.66
C LEU A 96 -6.26 7.98 -2.27
N ALA A 97 -4.93 8.09 -2.23
CA ALA A 97 -4.17 8.14 -0.99
C ALA A 97 -4.54 9.32 -0.09
N PHE A 98 -5.02 10.46 -0.63
CA PHE A 98 -5.49 11.59 0.19
C PHE A 98 -6.85 11.38 0.81
N ARG A 99 -7.68 10.56 0.16
CA ARG A 99 -8.97 10.13 0.67
C ARG A 99 -8.80 9.06 1.75
N GLU A 100 -7.97 8.06 1.47
CA GLU A 100 -7.96 6.80 2.21
C GLU A 100 -6.74 6.61 3.13
N GLY A 101 -5.62 7.26 2.81
CA GLY A 101 -4.40 7.23 3.63
C GLY A 101 -4.62 7.64 5.10
N PRO A 102 -5.43 8.67 5.42
CA PRO A 102 -5.76 8.99 6.81
C PRO A 102 -6.34 7.81 7.60
N ALA A 103 -7.21 7.01 6.99
CA ALA A 103 -7.83 5.86 7.65
C ALA A 103 -6.77 4.80 8.00
N ILE A 104 -5.82 4.54 7.09
CA ILE A 104 -4.72 3.61 7.31
C ILE A 104 -3.80 4.12 8.43
N ILE A 105 -3.46 5.41 8.40
CA ILE A 105 -2.60 6.04 9.42
C ILE A 105 -3.25 5.95 10.81
N GLU A 106 -4.55 6.23 10.93
CA GLU A 106 -5.27 6.11 12.21
C GLU A 106 -5.38 4.65 12.68
N ALA A 107 -5.68 3.71 11.78
CA ALA A 107 -5.71 2.29 12.16
C ALA A 107 -4.33 1.78 12.60
N PHE A 108 -3.26 2.25 11.95
CA PHE A 108 -1.89 1.87 12.28
C PHE A 108 -1.48 2.33 13.68
N LYS A 109 -1.96 3.49 14.16
CA LYS A 109 -1.72 3.98 15.52
C LYS A 109 -2.30 3.06 16.61
N ASN A 110 -3.31 2.26 16.27
CA ASN A 110 -3.95 1.35 17.21
C ASN A 110 -3.18 0.02 17.38
N LEU A 111 -2.16 -0.25 16.56
CA LEU A 111 -1.34 -1.45 16.68
C LEU A 111 -0.49 -1.42 17.96
N ARG A 112 -0.37 -2.58 18.63
CA ARG A 112 0.53 -2.72 19.79
C ARG A 112 2.00 -2.60 19.43
N GLY A 113 2.36 -2.93 18.19
CA GLY A 113 3.73 -2.87 17.69
C GLY A 113 3.78 -2.60 16.20
N LYS A 114 4.90 -2.03 15.74
CA LYS A 114 5.13 -1.74 14.32
C LYS A 114 5.40 -3.06 13.55
N PRO A 115 4.61 -3.41 12.53
CA PRO A 115 4.89 -4.54 11.65
C PRO A 115 6.15 -4.28 10.81
N ASP A 116 6.86 -5.34 10.44
CA ASP A 116 8.06 -5.22 9.59
C ASP A 116 7.72 -4.84 8.14
N LEU A 117 6.52 -5.21 7.68
CA LEU A 117 6.04 -4.88 6.34
C LEU A 117 4.51 -4.72 6.28
N LEU A 118 4.03 -3.72 5.54
CA LEU A 118 2.61 -3.59 5.19
C LEU A 118 2.35 -4.05 3.76
N MET A 119 1.35 -4.91 3.60
CA MET A 119 0.79 -5.31 2.31
C MET A 119 -0.58 -4.65 2.15
N ILE A 120 -0.68 -3.72 1.20
CA ILE A 120 -1.85 -2.85 1.03
C ILE A 120 -2.60 -3.25 -0.25
N ASP A 121 -3.93 -3.44 -0.17
CA ASP A 121 -4.78 -3.61 -1.36
C ASP A 121 -4.82 -2.28 -2.14
N GLY A 122 -3.92 -2.15 -3.11
CA GLY A 122 -3.68 -0.91 -3.81
C GLY A 122 -2.33 -0.88 -4.52
N GLN A 123 -2.07 0.22 -5.20
CA GLN A 123 -0.83 0.40 -5.97
C GLN A 123 0.24 1.13 -5.14
N GLY A 124 1.50 0.81 -5.38
CA GLY A 124 2.67 1.58 -4.96
C GLY A 124 3.18 2.45 -6.11
N ILE A 125 4.43 2.25 -6.57
CA ILE A 125 5.01 3.00 -7.68
C ILE A 125 4.32 2.76 -9.03
N ALA A 126 3.45 1.74 -9.14
CA ALA A 126 2.60 1.47 -10.30
C ALA A 126 1.45 2.49 -10.44
N HIS A 127 1.81 3.76 -10.56
CA HIS A 127 0.94 4.92 -10.50
C HIS A 127 1.42 5.98 -11.50
N PRO A 128 0.53 6.81 -12.11
CA PRO A 128 0.94 7.82 -13.09
C PRO A 128 1.99 8.82 -12.59
N ARG A 129 2.07 9.00 -11.27
CA ARG A 129 3.05 9.88 -10.60
C ARG A 129 4.05 9.13 -9.73
N GLY A 130 4.16 7.81 -9.87
CA GLY A 130 5.08 6.99 -9.06
C GLY A 130 4.77 6.94 -7.55
N LEU A 131 3.57 7.34 -7.14
CA LEU A 131 3.15 7.39 -5.74
C LEU A 131 1.67 7.00 -5.57
N GLY A 132 1.40 5.70 -5.62
CA GLY A 132 0.12 5.14 -5.18
C GLY A 132 0.00 5.09 -3.66
N ILE A 133 -1.14 4.59 -3.16
CA ILE A 133 -1.44 4.55 -1.72
C ILE A 133 -0.39 3.77 -0.91
N ALA A 134 0.13 2.67 -1.43
CA ALA A 134 1.12 1.87 -0.72
C ALA A 134 2.46 2.62 -0.53
N SER A 135 2.90 3.36 -1.56
CA SER A 135 4.09 4.20 -1.48
C SER A 135 3.86 5.43 -0.62
N HIS A 136 2.71 6.08 -0.77
CA HIS A 136 2.34 7.26 0.01
C HIS A 136 2.36 6.95 1.51
N VAL A 137 1.62 5.93 1.94
CA VAL A 137 1.56 5.50 3.34
C VAL A 137 2.92 4.98 3.80
N GLY A 138 3.63 4.21 2.99
CA GLY A 138 4.94 3.68 3.35
C GLY A 138 5.99 4.76 3.64
N VAL A 139 5.98 5.85 2.87
CA VAL A 139 6.84 7.01 3.13
C VAL A 139 6.45 7.72 4.42
N LEU A 140 5.15 7.93 4.66
CA LEU A 140 4.68 8.64 5.86
C LEU A 140 4.88 7.87 7.16
N LEU A 141 4.73 6.54 7.11
CA LEU A 141 4.93 5.66 8.27
C LEU A 141 6.39 5.21 8.41
N ASP A 142 7.27 5.61 7.50
CA ASP A 142 8.65 5.13 7.41
C ASP A 142 8.73 3.59 7.52
N THR A 143 7.87 2.89 6.78
CA THR A 143 7.66 1.44 6.90
C THR A 143 7.83 0.77 5.54
N PRO A 144 8.44 -0.43 5.46
CA PRO A 144 8.42 -1.22 4.23
C PRO A 144 6.99 -1.53 3.80
N THR A 145 6.66 -1.27 2.52
CA THR A 145 5.31 -1.49 2.01
C THR A 145 5.32 -2.10 0.61
N ILE A 146 4.33 -2.95 0.35
CA ILE A 146 4.03 -3.52 -0.97
C ILE A 146 2.59 -3.15 -1.34
N GLY A 147 2.39 -2.67 -2.57
CA GLY A 147 1.07 -2.59 -3.16
C GLY A 147 0.72 -3.88 -3.89
N VAL A 148 -0.40 -4.50 -3.55
CA VAL A 148 -0.95 -5.67 -4.26
C VAL A 148 -2.37 -5.36 -4.70
N ALA A 149 -2.54 -4.99 -5.97
CA ALA A 149 -3.85 -4.62 -6.50
C ALA A 149 -4.49 -5.75 -7.32
N LYS A 150 -5.82 -5.82 -7.25
CA LYS A 150 -6.67 -6.75 -8.02
C LYS A 150 -6.75 -6.39 -9.50
N GLU A 151 -6.55 -5.11 -9.84
CA GLU A 151 -6.71 -4.55 -11.19
C GLU A 151 -5.58 -3.57 -11.52
N LYS A 152 -5.32 -3.39 -12.81
CA LYS A 152 -4.29 -2.46 -13.31
C LYS A 152 -4.76 -1.01 -13.19
N LEU A 153 -3.95 -0.16 -12.55
CA LEU A 153 -4.17 1.29 -12.60
C LEU A 153 -3.43 1.96 -13.77
N TYR A 154 -2.13 1.67 -13.93
CA TYR A 154 -1.25 2.37 -14.86
C TYR A 154 -0.23 1.42 -15.50
N GLY A 155 0.32 1.80 -16.65
CA GLY A 155 1.25 0.99 -17.43
C GLY A 155 0.59 -0.01 -18.38
N LYS A 156 1.44 -0.74 -19.09
CA LYS A 156 1.13 -1.82 -20.05
C LYS A 156 1.86 -3.09 -19.63
N TYR A 157 1.29 -4.24 -19.95
CA TYR A 157 1.87 -5.54 -19.63
C TYR A 157 1.50 -6.56 -20.70
N LYS A 158 2.26 -7.65 -20.75
CA LYS A 158 1.87 -8.90 -21.42
C LYS A 158 1.33 -9.84 -20.36
N GLU A 159 0.28 -10.60 -20.67
CA GLU A 159 -0.26 -11.58 -19.72
C GLU A 159 0.86 -12.55 -19.27
N PRO A 160 1.04 -12.80 -17.96
CA PRO A 160 2.04 -13.74 -17.49
C PRO A 160 1.64 -15.18 -17.83
N GLY A 161 2.61 -16.09 -17.75
CA GLY A 161 2.34 -17.53 -17.88
C GLY A 161 1.24 -18.01 -16.94
N GLU A 162 0.64 -19.17 -17.25
CA GLU A 162 -0.47 -19.70 -16.48
C GLU A 162 -0.04 -20.33 -15.14
N THR A 163 1.23 -20.67 -14.99
CA THR A 163 1.77 -21.31 -13.78
C THR A 163 1.85 -20.34 -12.62
N GLU A 164 1.62 -20.85 -11.41
CA GLU A 164 1.82 -20.09 -10.19
C GLU A 164 3.27 -19.59 -10.10
N GLY A 165 3.44 -18.33 -9.71
CA GLY A 165 4.73 -17.64 -9.66
C GLY A 165 5.19 -17.03 -10.99
N ALA A 166 4.55 -17.35 -12.12
CA ALA A 166 4.85 -16.69 -13.38
C ALA A 166 4.51 -15.20 -13.30
N TRP A 167 5.41 -14.35 -13.78
CA TRP A 167 5.16 -12.91 -13.83
C TRP A 167 5.79 -12.24 -15.04
N THR A 168 5.22 -11.11 -15.42
CA THR A 168 5.73 -10.23 -16.47
C THR A 168 5.88 -8.81 -15.92
N PRO A 169 6.82 -8.00 -16.47
CA PRO A 169 6.99 -6.64 -16.00
C PRO A 169 5.77 -5.78 -16.39
N LEU A 170 5.38 -4.89 -15.48
CA LEU A 170 4.45 -3.81 -15.74
C LEU A 170 5.26 -2.58 -16.14
N ILE A 171 5.05 -2.09 -17.37
CA ILE A 171 5.87 -1.04 -17.98
C ILE A 171 5.08 0.27 -18.06
N SER A 172 5.63 1.36 -17.55
CA SER A 172 5.06 2.71 -17.65
C SER A 172 5.13 3.28 -19.08
N SER A 173 4.49 4.41 -19.34
CA SER A 173 4.52 5.05 -20.67
C SER A 173 5.89 5.53 -21.09
N ASN A 174 6.82 5.75 -20.15
CA ASN A 174 8.21 6.13 -20.41
C ASN A 174 9.18 4.93 -20.45
N GLY A 175 8.67 3.68 -20.43
CA GLY A 175 9.49 2.48 -20.60
C GLY A 175 10.08 1.90 -19.30
N ASN A 176 9.82 2.51 -18.14
CA ASN A 176 10.32 2.01 -16.87
C ASN A 176 9.51 0.82 -16.36
N ASN A 177 10.16 -0.12 -15.69
CA ASN A 177 9.48 -1.17 -14.94
C ASN A 177 8.94 -0.57 -13.63
N ILE A 178 7.61 -0.60 -13.46
CA ILE A 178 6.89 -0.04 -12.31
C ILE A 178 6.21 -1.12 -11.46
N GLY A 179 6.39 -2.40 -11.79
CA GLY A 179 5.74 -3.48 -11.05
C GLY A 179 5.82 -4.83 -11.76
N ALA A 180 5.15 -5.82 -11.18
CA ALA A 180 5.03 -7.15 -11.72
C ALA A 180 3.55 -7.53 -11.85
N VAL A 181 3.19 -8.13 -12.97
CA VAL A 181 1.90 -8.78 -13.14
C VAL A 181 2.09 -10.25 -12.82
N LEU A 182 1.65 -10.65 -11.63
CA LEU A 182 1.99 -11.92 -10.99
C LEU A 182 0.81 -12.89 -11.02
N ARG A 183 1.03 -14.09 -11.57
CA ARG A 183 0.12 -15.22 -11.45
C ARG A 183 0.30 -15.87 -10.08
N THR A 184 -0.51 -15.46 -9.12
CA THR A 184 -0.53 -16.04 -7.76
C THR A 184 -1.26 -17.36 -7.66
N LYS A 185 -2.15 -17.66 -8.61
CA LYS A 185 -2.90 -18.91 -8.68
C LYS A 185 -3.17 -19.30 -10.13
N LYS A 186 -2.91 -20.56 -10.48
CA LYS A 186 -3.14 -21.12 -11.82
C LYS A 186 -4.58 -20.90 -12.26
N GLY A 187 -4.76 -20.51 -13.53
CA GLY A 187 -6.08 -20.35 -14.16
C GLY A 187 -6.92 -19.19 -13.62
N THR A 188 -6.33 -18.26 -12.84
CA THR A 188 -7.02 -17.06 -12.33
C THR A 188 -6.35 -15.80 -12.84
N LYS A 189 -7.08 -14.68 -12.89
CA LYS A 189 -6.51 -13.37 -13.22
C LYS A 189 -5.29 -13.07 -12.33
N PRO A 190 -4.21 -12.46 -12.87
CA PRO A 190 -3.05 -12.12 -12.07
C PRO A 190 -3.38 -11.00 -11.08
N VAL A 191 -2.45 -10.73 -10.18
CA VAL A 191 -2.42 -9.52 -9.33
C VAL A 191 -1.31 -8.59 -9.80
N PHE A 192 -1.44 -7.31 -9.47
CA PHE A 192 -0.45 -6.28 -9.81
C PHE A 192 0.34 -5.93 -8.56
N VAL A 193 1.59 -6.38 -8.52
CA VAL A 193 2.52 -6.14 -7.41
C VAL A 193 3.40 -4.96 -7.75
N SER A 194 3.52 -4.00 -6.83
CA SER A 194 4.41 -2.85 -7.01
C SER A 194 5.10 -2.48 -5.70
N ILE A 195 6.31 -1.93 -5.84
CA ILE A 195 7.07 -1.40 -4.70
C ILE A 195 6.23 -0.31 -4.04
N GLY A 196 6.00 -0.41 -2.74
CA GLY A 196 5.49 0.68 -1.94
C GLY A 196 6.63 1.57 -1.47
N ASN A 197 7.39 1.13 -0.47
CA ASN A 197 8.56 1.81 0.10
C ASN A 197 9.52 0.79 0.73
N LYS A 198 10.83 1.12 0.80
CA LYS A 198 11.90 0.35 1.46
C LYS A 198 11.97 -1.13 1.07
N ILE A 199 11.59 -1.44 -0.17
CA ILE A 199 11.62 -2.81 -0.72
C ILE A 199 11.91 -2.78 -2.21
N ASP A 200 12.65 -3.78 -2.72
CA ASP A 200 12.83 -3.99 -4.16
C ASP A 200 11.68 -4.83 -4.78
N LEU A 201 11.52 -4.75 -6.09
CA LEU A 201 10.41 -5.43 -6.79
C LEU A 201 10.52 -6.96 -6.70
N ARG A 202 11.73 -7.53 -6.75
CA ARG A 202 11.94 -8.98 -6.73
C ARG A 202 11.52 -9.55 -5.37
N THR A 203 11.87 -8.84 -4.31
CA THR A 203 11.53 -9.17 -2.92
C THR A 203 10.04 -8.99 -2.68
N ALA A 204 9.44 -7.92 -3.20
CA ALA A 204 7.99 -7.73 -3.16
C ALA A 204 7.23 -8.90 -3.81
N VAL A 205 7.62 -9.31 -5.03
CA VAL A 205 7.02 -10.47 -5.73
C VAL A 205 7.15 -11.76 -4.91
N ARG A 206 8.35 -12.03 -4.37
CA ARG A 206 8.60 -13.23 -3.56
C ARG A 206 7.73 -13.26 -2.31
N ILE A 207 7.62 -12.14 -1.59
CA ILE A 207 6.80 -12.03 -0.39
C ILE A 207 5.32 -12.17 -0.73
N THR A 208 4.84 -11.49 -1.78
CA THR A 208 3.46 -11.62 -2.23
C THR A 208 3.10 -13.07 -2.54
N LEU A 209 3.97 -13.80 -3.25
CA LEU A 209 3.76 -15.21 -3.57
C LEU A 209 3.76 -16.11 -2.33
N ALA A 210 4.69 -15.89 -1.39
CA ALA A 210 4.73 -16.63 -0.14
C ALA A 210 3.46 -16.43 0.73
N CYS A 211 2.73 -15.34 0.49
CA CYS A 211 1.52 -15.01 1.23
C CYS A 211 0.23 -15.58 0.63
N THR A 212 0.22 -16.31 -0.49
CA THR A 212 -1.03 -16.64 -1.22
C THR A 212 -1.88 -17.76 -0.60
N LYS A 213 -1.31 -18.69 0.18
CA LYS A 213 -2.02 -19.87 0.76
C LYS A 213 -2.98 -20.59 -0.22
N GLY A 214 -2.64 -20.67 -1.51
CA GLY A 214 -3.49 -21.30 -2.54
C GLY A 214 -4.66 -20.45 -3.06
N TYR A 215 -4.73 -19.17 -2.67
CA TYR A 215 -5.69 -18.18 -3.16
C TYR A 215 -5.05 -17.22 -4.17
N ARG A 216 -5.89 -16.55 -4.96
CA ARG A 216 -5.44 -15.47 -5.87
C ARG A 216 -4.91 -14.27 -5.09
N ILE A 217 -5.61 -13.88 -4.01
CA ILE A 217 -5.26 -12.72 -3.20
C ILE A 217 -4.42 -13.19 -2.00
N PRO A 218 -3.29 -12.55 -1.69
CA PRO A 218 -2.49 -12.89 -0.51
C PRO A 218 -3.30 -12.86 0.77
N GLU A 219 -3.01 -13.80 1.67
CA GLU A 219 -3.66 -13.98 2.96
C GLU A 219 -3.77 -12.68 3.78
N PRO A 220 -2.71 -11.83 3.88
CA PRO A 220 -2.82 -10.59 4.64
C PRO A 220 -3.92 -9.65 4.11
N THR A 221 -3.90 -9.32 2.81
CA THR A 221 -4.90 -8.41 2.22
C THR A 221 -6.27 -9.09 2.08
N ARG A 222 -6.31 -10.40 1.85
CA ARG A 222 -7.56 -11.18 1.81
C ARG A 222 -8.29 -11.16 3.15
N GLN A 223 -7.57 -11.32 4.25
CA GLN A 223 -8.15 -11.27 5.59
C GLN A 223 -8.56 -9.85 5.97
N ALA A 224 -7.77 -8.85 5.57
CA ALA A 224 -8.12 -7.45 5.79
C ALA A 224 -9.43 -7.07 5.08
N ASP A 225 -9.63 -7.52 3.83
CA ASP A 225 -10.88 -7.35 3.07
C ASP A 225 -12.08 -8.00 3.78
N ILE A 226 -11.92 -9.24 4.27
CA ILE A 226 -12.96 -9.92 5.06
C ILE A 226 -13.28 -9.13 6.34
N PHE A 227 -12.27 -8.64 7.04
CA PHE A 227 -12.45 -7.90 8.28
C PHE A 227 -13.14 -6.55 8.04
N VAL A 228 -12.73 -5.81 7.01
CA VAL A 228 -13.39 -4.57 6.60
C VAL A 228 -14.84 -4.81 6.20
N ALA A 229 -15.14 -5.90 5.47
CA ALA A 229 -16.50 -6.27 5.12
C ALA A 229 -17.38 -6.51 6.36
N LEU A 230 -16.84 -7.14 7.41
CA LEU A 230 -17.52 -7.34 8.70
C LEU A 230 -17.73 -6.01 9.46
N LEU A 231 -16.73 -5.13 9.47
CA LEU A 231 -16.87 -3.82 10.10
C LEU A 231 -17.98 -3.02 9.43
N LYS A 232 -18.05 -3.01 8.09
CA LYS A 232 -19.11 -2.33 7.34
C LYS A 232 -20.51 -2.80 7.72
N SER A 233 -20.71 -4.09 8.00
CA SER A 233 -22.03 -4.59 8.40
C SER A 233 -22.41 -4.20 9.83
N THR A 234 -21.42 -3.92 10.69
CA THR A 234 -21.61 -3.47 12.08
C THR A 234 -22.03 -2.00 12.16
N TYR A 235 -21.65 -1.19 11.19
CA TYR A 235 -22.00 0.25 11.10
C TYR A 235 -23.23 0.54 10.22
N LYS A 236 -24.00 -0.50 9.85
CA LYS A 236 -25.28 -0.33 9.15
C LYS A 236 -26.41 0.08 10.10
#